data_AF-A0A1H1NY37-F1
#
_entry.id   AF-A0A1H1NY37-F1
#
_cell.length_a   1.000
_cell.length_b   1.000
_cell.length_c   1.000
_cell.angle_alpha   90.00
_cell.angle_beta   90.00
_cell.angle_gamma   90.00
#
_symmetry.space_group_name_H-M   'P 1'
#
loop_
_entity.id
_entity.type
_entity.pdbx_description
1 polymer ?
#
loop_
_entity_poly.entity_id
_entity_poly.type
_entity_poly.pdbx_seq_one_letter_code
_entity_poly.pdbx_strand_id
1 'polypeptide(L)'
;MAPLTNNVHKTALVFEGGGYRAAYTAAFANALLAEGIYFDFVCGISAGSSHAVDYLSRDARRVRNAFMGFEGSGAPAAGVGSILRGTRYFNADYLYEGCVEDGSLPFDWDTFQANPARVAVSAFERDTGRTRVFTREDMPTWQDLMACVRASSSLPVLMKPQPIGGVTYLDGGLGEGAGIPLFMAERAGYTRFLLVATRPAGYRKEPPSRGEKDATLRFGSEHPYVREALLTRSERYNAELDRIAQMEREGRCLVIRPDMMPVKSTTLDPVALKTAYALGEAQARRDMPRYKEFLFGDPNWKAPQDER
;
A
#
# COMPACT_ATOMS: atom_id res chain seq x y z
N MET A 1 -24.51 9.06 14.77
CA MET A 1 -23.86 9.55 13.54
C MET A 1 -24.56 8.93 12.35
N ALA A 2 -24.71 9.66 11.24
CA ALA A 2 -25.22 9.06 10.00
C ALA A 2 -24.30 7.91 9.54
N PRO A 3 -24.83 6.85 8.92
CA PRO A 3 -24.01 5.76 8.39
C PRO A 3 -23.05 6.29 7.33
N LEU A 4 -21.82 5.78 7.31
CA LEU A 4 -20.84 6.15 6.30
C LEU A 4 -21.32 5.66 4.93
N THR A 5 -21.36 6.55 3.94
CA THR A 5 -21.76 6.23 2.57
C THR A 5 -20.59 6.35 1.60
N ASN A 6 -20.54 5.47 0.62
CA ASN A 6 -19.60 5.53 -0.49
C ASN A 6 -20.31 6.03 -1.75
N ASN A 7 -19.55 6.53 -2.73
CA ASN A 7 -20.08 7.06 -3.98
C ASN A 7 -19.40 6.51 -5.25
N VAL A 8 -18.39 5.65 -5.11
CA VAL A 8 -17.75 4.94 -6.21
C VAL A 8 -17.97 3.44 -6.05
N HIS A 9 -18.95 2.90 -6.77
CA HIS A 9 -19.44 1.53 -6.59
C HIS A 9 -18.89 0.51 -7.59
N LYS A 10 -18.54 0.95 -8.81
CA LYS A 10 -18.16 0.06 -9.94
C LYS A 10 -16.67 0.05 -10.27
N THR A 11 -15.89 0.86 -9.57
CA THR A 11 -14.45 1.01 -9.76
C THR A 11 -13.77 0.63 -8.46
N ALA A 12 -12.70 -0.15 -8.52
CA ALA A 12 -11.86 -0.45 -7.38
C ALA A 12 -10.73 0.57 -7.23
N LEU A 13 -10.42 0.97 -6.00
CA LEU A 13 -9.21 1.74 -5.68
C LEU A 13 -8.08 0.77 -5.33
N VAL A 14 -6.97 0.85 -6.04
CA VAL A 14 -5.86 -0.10 -5.93
C VAL A 14 -4.58 0.64 -5.60
N PHE A 15 -3.87 0.26 -4.53
CA PHE A 15 -2.61 0.86 -4.13
C PHE A 15 -1.42 -0.08 -4.37
N GLU A 16 -0.49 0.32 -5.25
CA GLU A 16 0.77 -0.41 -5.45
C GLU A 16 1.66 -0.34 -4.19
N GLY A 17 2.40 -1.41 -3.92
CA GLY A 17 3.46 -1.40 -2.91
C GLY A 17 4.67 -0.57 -3.34
N GLY A 18 5.38 0.04 -2.38
CA GLY A 18 6.54 0.86 -2.74
C GLY A 18 7.45 1.32 -1.61
N GLY A 19 7.27 0.81 -0.38
CA GLY A 19 7.97 1.32 0.80
C GLY A 19 7.74 2.82 0.96
N TYR A 20 8.79 3.58 1.30
CA TYR A 20 8.70 5.03 1.54
C TYR A 20 8.37 5.89 0.32
N ARG A 21 8.28 5.32 -0.89
CA ARG A 21 7.63 6.01 -2.02
C ARG A 21 6.16 6.34 -1.72
N ALA A 22 5.56 5.61 -0.79
CA ALA A 22 4.22 5.85 -0.28
C ALA A 22 4.03 7.24 0.33
N ALA A 23 5.11 7.94 0.72
CA ALA A 23 5.05 9.35 1.11
C ALA A 23 4.46 10.24 0.01
N TYR A 24 4.80 9.96 -1.26
CA TYR A 24 4.22 10.66 -2.41
C TYR A 24 2.77 10.25 -2.63
N THR A 25 2.49 8.94 -2.63
CA THR A 25 1.16 8.43 -2.99
C THR A 25 0.11 8.61 -1.89
N ALA A 26 0.52 8.84 -0.64
CA ALA A 26 -0.34 9.31 0.44
C ALA A 26 -1.13 10.55 0.04
N ALA A 27 -0.50 11.46 -0.70
CA ALA A 27 -1.14 12.67 -1.16
C ALA A 27 -2.29 12.41 -2.14
N PHE A 28 -2.21 11.35 -2.96
CA PHE A 28 -3.31 10.93 -3.82
C PHE A 28 -4.50 10.39 -3.03
N ALA A 29 -4.24 9.53 -2.03
CA ALA A 29 -5.29 9.04 -1.14
C ALA A 29 -5.96 10.20 -0.38
N ASN A 30 -5.17 11.13 0.15
CA ASN A 30 -5.68 12.32 0.83
C ASN A 30 -6.46 13.27 -0.07
N ALA A 31 -6.07 13.42 -1.33
CA ALA A 31 -6.83 14.21 -2.28
C ALA A 31 -8.20 13.58 -2.56
N LEU A 32 -8.29 12.26 -2.68
CA LEU A 32 -9.58 11.55 -2.80
C LEU A 32 -10.46 11.76 -1.56
N LEU A 33 -9.88 11.65 -0.35
CA LEU A 33 -10.58 11.92 0.90
C LEU A 33 -11.09 13.36 1.00
N ALA A 34 -10.26 14.34 0.63
CA ALA A 34 -10.59 15.76 0.67
C ALA A 34 -11.74 16.13 -0.29
N GLU A 35 -11.83 15.43 -1.43
CA GLU A 35 -12.93 15.58 -2.39
C GLU A 35 -14.16 14.75 -2.02
N GLY A 36 -14.14 13.99 -0.92
CA GLY A 36 -15.25 13.13 -0.54
C GLY A 36 -15.50 11.98 -1.52
N ILE A 37 -14.46 11.53 -2.25
CA ILE A 37 -14.53 10.41 -3.17
C ILE A 37 -14.28 9.15 -2.36
N TYR A 38 -15.28 8.26 -2.28
CA TYR A 38 -15.31 7.08 -1.40
C TYR A 38 -15.66 5.81 -2.18
N PHE A 39 -14.75 4.84 -2.19
CA PHE A 39 -14.85 3.61 -2.97
C PHE A 39 -15.46 2.45 -2.19
N ASP A 40 -16.25 1.60 -2.86
CA ASP A 40 -16.80 0.36 -2.28
C ASP A 40 -15.80 -0.79 -2.18
N PHE A 41 -14.65 -0.69 -2.85
CA PHE A 41 -13.58 -1.67 -2.73
C PHE A 41 -12.23 -0.99 -2.83
N VAL A 42 -11.39 -1.28 -1.84
CA VAL A 42 -10.03 -0.75 -1.75
C VAL A 42 -9.08 -1.91 -1.47
N CYS A 43 -7.99 -2.00 -2.23
CA CYS A 43 -6.96 -3.00 -1.98
C CYS A 43 -5.54 -2.45 -2.07
N GLY A 44 -4.61 -3.14 -1.43
CA GLY A 44 -3.22 -2.71 -1.37
C GLY A 44 -2.24 -3.82 -1.04
N ILE A 45 -0.96 -3.60 -1.37
CA ILE A 45 0.16 -4.47 -1.00
C ILE A 45 1.23 -3.65 -0.30
N SER A 46 1.85 -4.21 0.74
CA SER A 46 2.97 -3.58 1.45
C SER A 46 2.54 -2.18 1.95
N ALA A 47 3.31 -1.14 1.67
CA ALA A 47 2.91 0.24 1.96
C ALA A 47 1.53 0.65 1.40
N GLY A 48 1.09 0.04 0.30
CA GLY A 48 -0.26 0.23 -0.24
C GLY A 48 -1.36 -0.37 0.64
N SER A 49 -1.06 -1.40 1.43
CA SER A 49 -1.99 -1.97 2.43
C SER A 49 -2.28 -0.98 3.55
N SER A 50 -1.25 -0.25 4.02
CA SER A 50 -1.44 0.87 4.97
C SER A 50 -2.35 1.95 4.37
N HIS A 51 -2.08 2.39 3.13
CA HIS A 51 -2.96 3.34 2.44
C HIS A 51 -4.40 2.84 2.34
N ALA A 52 -4.60 1.56 2.02
CA ALA A 52 -5.94 0.99 1.91
C ALA A 52 -6.72 1.08 3.23
N VAL A 53 -6.12 0.67 4.35
CA VAL A 53 -6.82 0.68 5.64
C VAL A 53 -6.98 2.10 6.20
N ASP A 54 -5.98 2.97 6.02
CA ASP A 54 -6.00 4.35 6.49
C ASP A 54 -6.98 5.21 5.68
N TYR A 55 -7.11 4.94 4.38
CA TYR A 55 -8.14 5.55 3.54
C TYR A 55 -9.54 5.12 3.98
N LEU A 56 -9.72 3.84 4.32
CA LEU A 56 -11.02 3.32 4.77
C LEU A 56 -11.42 3.78 6.17
N SER A 57 -10.46 4.13 7.04
CA SER A 57 -10.75 4.83 8.30
C SER A 57 -11.04 6.32 8.12
N ARG A 58 -11.00 6.84 6.88
CA ARG A 58 -11.20 8.26 6.54
C ARG A 58 -10.27 9.22 7.31
N ASP A 59 -9.14 8.74 7.84
CA ASP A 59 -8.19 9.54 8.60
C ASP A 59 -7.08 10.11 7.70
N ALA A 60 -7.32 11.31 7.15
CA ALA A 60 -6.34 11.98 6.29
C ALA A 60 -5.00 12.29 6.98
N ARG A 61 -5.02 12.48 8.30
CA ARG A 61 -3.79 12.70 9.09
C ARG A 61 -2.98 11.42 9.14
N ARG A 62 -3.62 10.27 9.38
CA ARG A 62 -2.94 8.97 9.41
C ARG A 62 -2.37 8.59 8.04
N VAL A 63 -3.17 8.71 6.98
CA VAL A 63 -2.72 8.47 5.59
C VAL A 63 -1.43 9.24 5.27
N ARG A 64 -1.35 10.51 5.69
CA ARG A 64 -0.12 11.31 5.56
C ARG A 64 0.99 10.79 6.47
N ASN A 65 0.75 10.78 7.78
CA ASN A 65 1.79 10.63 8.78
C ASN A 65 2.43 9.24 8.82
N ALA A 66 1.72 8.19 8.36
CA ALA A 66 2.25 6.82 8.25
C ALA A 66 3.57 6.74 7.46
N PHE A 67 3.85 7.71 6.56
CA PHE A 67 5.03 7.71 5.70
C PHE A 67 5.88 8.98 5.78
N MET A 68 5.65 9.89 6.73
CA MET A 68 6.40 11.17 6.81
C MET A 68 7.74 11.09 7.57
N GLY A 69 8.10 9.91 8.08
CA GLY A 69 9.15 9.78 9.08
C GLY A 69 8.66 10.36 10.41
N PHE A 70 8.78 9.60 11.50
CA PHE A 70 8.24 10.01 12.80
C PHE A 70 8.88 11.33 13.27
N GLU A 71 8.09 12.40 13.29
CA GLU A 71 8.43 13.61 14.04
C GLU A 71 7.94 13.44 15.48
N GLY A 72 8.86 13.27 16.43
CA GLY A 72 8.59 13.65 17.81
C GLY A 72 8.36 12.55 18.87
N SER A 73 8.43 11.25 18.57
CA SER A 73 8.58 10.24 19.62
C SER A 73 10.06 9.87 19.75
N GLY A 74 10.63 10.00 20.94
CA GLY A 74 12.05 9.71 21.24
C GLY A 74 12.48 8.25 21.07
N ALA A 75 11.73 7.44 20.32
CA ALA A 75 12.08 6.08 19.93
C ALA A 75 12.51 6.10 18.45
N PRO A 76 13.78 5.81 18.12
CA PRO A 76 14.24 5.85 16.75
C PRO A 76 13.56 4.72 15.96
N ALA A 77 12.70 5.10 15.01
CA ALA A 77 12.08 4.17 14.05
C ALA A 77 13.12 3.41 13.20
N ALA A 78 14.35 3.94 13.11
CA ALA A 78 15.54 3.25 12.64
C ALA A 78 16.77 4.08 13.07
N GLY A 79 17.70 3.49 13.83
CA GLY A 79 18.94 4.16 14.22
C GLY A 79 19.89 3.21 14.94
N VAL A 80 21.18 3.55 14.99
CA VAL A 80 22.23 2.72 15.62
C VAL A 80 21.92 2.37 17.08
N GLY A 81 21.10 3.18 17.76
CA GLY A 81 20.61 2.92 19.12
C GLY A 81 19.53 1.83 19.25
N SER A 82 18.85 1.41 18.18
CA SER A 82 17.97 0.22 18.20
C SER A 82 18.79 -1.07 18.13
N ILE A 83 19.88 -1.05 17.37
CA ILE A 83 20.86 -2.14 17.22
C ILE A 83 21.48 -2.51 18.58
N LEU A 84 21.85 -1.53 19.40
CA LEU A 84 22.43 -1.75 20.74
C LEU A 84 21.44 -2.31 21.76
N ARG A 85 20.13 -2.16 21.53
CA ARG A 85 19.04 -2.71 22.37
C ARG A 85 18.53 -4.08 21.88
N GLY A 86 19.21 -4.70 20.92
CA GLY A 86 18.81 -5.99 20.34
C GLY A 86 17.56 -5.93 19.46
N THR A 87 17.09 -4.73 19.11
CA THR A 87 15.93 -4.54 18.21
C THR A 87 16.46 -4.14 16.83
N ARG A 88 16.03 -4.86 15.78
CA ARG A 88 16.61 -4.75 14.42
C ARG A 88 16.47 -3.34 13.82
N TYR A 89 17.18 -3.12 12.71
CA TYR A 89 17.26 -1.86 11.93
C TYR A 89 15.92 -1.19 11.59
N PHE A 90 14.80 -1.91 11.67
CA PHE A 90 13.43 -1.43 11.54
C PHE A 90 12.64 -1.97 12.73
N ASN A 91 12.08 -1.10 13.58
CA ASN A 91 11.14 -1.56 14.59
C ASN A 91 9.77 -1.78 13.92
N ALA A 92 9.64 -2.91 13.24
CA ALA A 92 8.42 -3.40 12.63
C ALA A 92 7.22 -3.36 13.59
N ASP A 93 7.44 -3.79 14.83
CA ASP A 93 6.41 -3.81 15.87
C ASP A 93 5.94 -2.37 16.18
N TYR A 94 6.85 -1.38 16.15
CA TYR A 94 6.51 0.03 16.37
C TYR A 94 5.68 0.65 15.23
N LEU A 95 5.94 0.28 13.98
CA LEU A 95 5.28 0.92 12.83
C LEU A 95 3.81 0.52 12.65
N TYR A 96 3.39 -0.63 13.18
CA TYR A 96 2.04 -1.15 12.97
C TYR A 96 1.24 -1.22 14.27
N GLU A 97 1.54 -2.17 15.15
CA GLU A 97 0.81 -2.33 16.41
C GLU A 97 1.23 -1.29 17.46
N GLY A 98 2.54 -1.09 17.65
CA GLY A 98 3.10 -0.26 18.71
C GLY A 98 2.73 1.22 18.62
N CYS A 99 2.64 1.79 17.42
CA CYS A 99 2.22 3.19 17.24
C CYS A 99 0.73 3.41 17.55
N VAL A 100 -0.09 2.36 17.45
CA VAL A 100 -1.50 2.39 17.83
C VAL A 100 -1.62 2.23 19.34
N GLU A 101 -0.88 1.29 19.94
CA GLU A 101 -0.88 1.04 21.38
C GLU A 101 -0.36 2.22 22.22
N ASP A 102 0.72 2.88 21.76
CA ASP A 102 1.30 4.04 22.46
C ASP A 102 0.60 5.37 22.12
N GLY A 103 -0.34 5.36 21.17
CA GLY A 103 -1.11 6.52 20.73
C GLY A 103 -0.35 7.52 19.87
N SER A 104 0.87 7.23 19.41
CA SER A 104 1.65 8.11 18.53
C SER A 104 1.06 8.23 17.12
N LEU A 105 0.46 7.16 16.63
CA LEU A 105 -0.34 7.13 15.41
C LEU A 105 -1.56 6.24 15.68
N PRO A 106 -2.63 6.77 16.31
CA PRO A 106 -3.81 5.99 16.62
C PRO A 106 -4.53 5.58 15.32
N PHE A 107 -5.29 4.50 15.38
CA PHE A 107 -6.14 4.03 14.30
C PHE A 107 -7.60 4.22 14.69
N ASP A 108 -8.37 4.95 13.87
CA ASP A 108 -9.82 5.07 14.05
C ASP A 108 -10.52 3.78 13.63
N TRP A 109 -10.53 2.83 14.56
CA TRP A 109 -11.13 1.51 14.37
C TRP A 109 -12.64 1.57 14.16
N ASP A 110 -13.33 2.47 14.87
CA ASP A 110 -14.79 2.59 14.79
C ASP A 110 -15.22 3.07 13.40
N THR A 111 -14.53 4.08 12.83
CA THR A 111 -14.79 4.54 11.47
C THR A 111 -14.46 3.45 10.44
N PHE A 112 -13.36 2.72 10.61
CA PHE A 112 -13.00 1.61 9.72
C PHE A 112 -14.06 0.49 9.73
N GLN A 113 -14.56 0.12 10.92
CA GLN A 113 -15.57 -0.93 11.10
C GLN A 113 -16.93 -0.49 10.55
N ALA A 114 -17.31 0.78 10.74
CA ALA A 114 -18.56 1.34 10.22
C ALA A 114 -18.55 1.56 8.70
N ASN A 115 -17.37 1.56 8.05
CA ASN A 115 -17.26 1.81 6.62
C ASN A 115 -17.76 0.59 5.79
N PRO A 116 -18.75 0.75 4.89
CA PRO A 116 -19.30 -0.36 4.11
C PRO A 116 -18.34 -0.89 3.03
N ALA A 117 -17.29 -0.14 2.67
CA ALA A 117 -16.36 -0.48 1.57
C ALA A 117 -15.55 -1.74 1.84
N ARG A 118 -15.58 -2.78 1.02
CA ARG A 118 -14.75 -3.98 1.17
C ARG A 118 -13.24 -3.66 1.09
N VAL A 119 -12.42 -4.41 1.84
CA VAL A 119 -10.95 -4.29 1.82
C VAL A 119 -10.28 -5.59 1.43
N ALA A 120 -9.15 -5.51 0.74
CA ALA A 120 -8.26 -6.65 0.52
C ALA A 120 -6.78 -6.25 0.62
N VAL A 121 -5.99 -7.02 1.35
CA VAL A 121 -4.53 -6.87 1.41
C VAL A 121 -3.90 -8.23 1.14
N SER A 122 -2.73 -8.30 0.48
CA SER A 122 -2.10 -9.60 0.23
C SER A 122 -0.72 -9.75 0.83
N ALA A 123 -0.40 -10.97 1.23
CA ALA A 123 0.92 -11.38 1.69
C ALA A 123 1.37 -12.67 0.99
N PHE A 124 2.66 -12.95 1.07
CA PHE A 124 3.28 -14.12 0.46
C PHE A 124 3.54 -15.21 1.51
N GLU A 125 2.95 -16.40 1.36
CA GLU A 125 3.24 -17.54 2.22
C GLU A 125 4.66 -18.05 1.95
N ARG A 126 5.58 -17.84 2.91
CA ARG A 126 7.01 -18.13 2.75
C ARG A 126 7.28 -19.56 2.30
N ASP A 127 6.57 -20.50 2.92
CA ASP A 127 6.87 -21.94 2.84
C ASP A 127 6.09 -22.66 1.73
N THR A 128 5.13 -22.00 1.08
CA THR A 128 4.31 -22.58 -0.01
C THR A 128 4.37 -21.78 -1.31
N GLY A 129 4.81 -20.53 -1.26
CA GLY A 129 4.82 -19.62 -2.40
C GLY A 129 3.45 -19.04 -2.77
N ARG A 130 2.39 -19.37 -2.02
CA ARG A 130 1.03 -18.90 -2.33
C ARG A 130 0.86 -17.43 -1.96
N THR A 131 0.04 -16.74 -2.74
CA THR A 131 -0.43 -15.40 -2.39
C THR A 131 -1.70 -15.53 -1.56
N ARG A 132 -1.63 -15.14 -0.28
CA ARG A 132 -2.80 -15.05 0.60
C ARG A 132 -3.37 -13.65 0.52
N VAL A 133 -4.66 -13.55 0.19
CA VAL A 133 -5.42 -12.30 0.25
C VAL A 133 -6.20 -12.29 1.56
N PHE A 134 -5.89 -11.37 2.45
CA PHE A 134 -6.67 -11.10 3.66
C PHE A 134 -7.80 -10.12 3.36
N THR A 135 -8.97 -10.36 3.92
CA THR A 135 -10.16 -9.49 3.81
C THR A 135 -10.67 -9.10 5.19
N ARG A 136 -11.81 -8.40 5.26
CA ARG A 136 -12.43 -8.05 6.56
C ARG A 136 -12.66 -9.25 7.48
N GLU A 137 -12.93 -10.43 6.94
CA GLU A 137 -13.14 -11.66 7.73
C GLU A 137 -11.89 -12.07 8.50
N ASP A 138 -10.72 -11.70 8.00
CA ASP A 138 -9.42 -11.94 8.64
C ASP A 138 -9.04 -10.82 9.63
N MET A 139 -9.89 -9.80 9.79
CA MET A 139 -9.61 -8.58 10.57
C MET A 139 -10.72 -8.31 11.60
N PRO A 140 -11.06 -9.24 12.52
CA PRO A 140 -12.14 -9.03 13.48
C PRO A 140 -11.82 -7.99 14.56
N THR A 141 -10.53 -7.71 14.79
CA THR A 141 -10.03 -6.68 15.70
C THR A 141 -9.03 -5.75 15.01
N TRP A 142 -8.74 -4.60 15.61
CA TRP A 142 -7.71 -3.70 15.09
C TRP A 142 -6.32 -4.35 15.12
N GLN A 143 -6.05 -5.24 16.08
CA GLN A 143 -4.80 -6.00 16.16
C GLN A 143 -4.66 -6.95 14.98
N ASP A 144 -5.72 -7.68 14.65
CA ASP A 144 -5.71 -8.61 13.50
C ASP A 144 -5.54 -7.86 12.18
N LEU A 145 -6.17 -6.69 12.05
CA LEU A 145 -5.97 -5.79 10.93
C LEU A 145 -4.50 -5.36 10.81
N MET A 146 -3.88 -4.88 11.90
CA MET A 146 -2.48 -4.46 11.88
C MET A 146 -1.54 -5.64 11.59
N ALA A 147 -1.82 -6.83 12.11
CA ALA A 147 -1.07 -8.04 11.81
C ALA A 147 -1.14 -8.39 10.31
N CYS A 148 -2.32 -8.32 9.69
CA CYS A 148 -2.49 -8.54 8.24
C CYS A 148 -1.72 -7.51 7.40
N VAL A 149 -1.80 -6.22 7.77
CA VAL A 149 -1.08 -5.14 7.09
C VAL A 149 0.44 -5.31 7.25
N ARG A 150 0.91 -5.64 8.45
CA ARG A 150 2.32 -5.92 8.74
C ARG A 150 2.83 -7.13 7.96
N ALA A 151 2.04 -8.21 7.89
CA ALA A 151 2.37 -9.38 7.09
C ALA A 151 2.56 -9.00 5.61
N SER A 152 1.68 -8.15 5.08
CA SER A 152 1.75 -7.62 3.70
C SER A 152 3.02 -6.79 3.42
N SER A 153 3.68 -6.26 4.45
CA SER A 153 4.87 -5.39 4.36
C SER A 153 6.17 -6.04 4.87
N SER A 154 6.14 -7.31 5.26
CA SER A 154 7.25 -7.96 5.97
C SER A 154 8.40 -8.37 5.04
N LEU A 155 9.47 -7.57 5.02
CA LEU A 155 10.68 -7.88 4.28
C LEU A 155 11.66 -8.72 5.12
N PRO A 156 12.10 -9.91 4.63
CA PRO A 156 13.18 -10.66 5.25
C PRO A 156 14.42 -9.78 5.43
N VAL A 157 15.18 -9.99 6.52
CA VAL A 157 16.34 -9.18 6.96
C VAL A 157 15.97 -7.90 7.72
N LEU A 158 14.96 -7.14 7.27
CA LEU A 158 14.56 -5.90 7.93
C LEU A 158 13.60 -6.13 9.11
N MET A 159 12.69 -7.09 8.95
CA MET A 159 11.63 -7.37 9.93
C MET A 159 11.68 -8.86 10.31
N LYS A 160 11.34 -9.20 11.56
CA LYS A 160 11.06 -10.60 11.92
C LYS A 160 9.61 -10.89 11.52
N PRO A 161 9.35 -11.82 10.59
CA PRO A 161 7.98 -12.20 10.24
C PRO A 161 7.24 -12.72 11.47
N GLN A 162 6.02 -12.25 11.66
CA GLN A 162 5.13 -12.76 12.71
C GLN A 162 4.14 -13.74 12.08
N PRO A 163 4.06 -14.99 12.57
CA PRO A 163 3.11 -15.96 12.04
C PRO A 163 1.67 -15.54 12.35
N ILE A 164 0.77 -15.69 11.37
CA ILE A 164 -0.67 -15.57 11.55
C ILE A 164 -1.25 -16.98 11.37
N GLY A 165 -1.93 -17.51 12.39
CA GLY A 165 -2.44 -18.89 12.36
C GLY A 165 -1.36 -19.95 12.14
N GLY A 166 -0.13 -19.72 12.61
CA GLY A 166 1.01 -20.62 12.43
C GLY A 166 1.69 -20.54 11.06
N VAL A 167 1.18 -19.73 10.12
CA VAL A 167 1.78 -19.54 8.79
C VAL A 167 2.66 -18.30 8.79
N THR A 168 3.89 -18.43 8.26
CA THR A 168 4.81 -17.30 8.11
C THR A 168 4.59 -16.59 6.78
N TYR A 169 4.30 -15.28 6.87
CA TYR A 169 4.06 -14.42 5.73
C TYR A 169 5.21 -13.43 5.50
N LEU A 170 5.46 -13.14 4.23
CA LEU A 170 6.36 -12.09 3.76
C LEU A 170 5.60 -11.05 2.94
N ASP A 171 6.28 -9.97 2.59
CA ASP A 171 5.75 -8.87 1.78
C ASP A 171 5.00 -9.38 0.54
N GLY A 172 3.79 -8.89 0.35
CA GLY A 172 2.90 -9.31 -0.73
C GLY A 172 3.46 -9.03 -2.13
N GLY A 173 4.46 -8.15 -2.26
CA GLY A 173 5.16 -7.86 -3.49
C GLY A 173 6.01 -9.02 -4.03
N LEU A 174 6.17 -10.10 -3.27
CA LEU A 174 6.70 -11.38 -3.75
C LEU A 174 5.63 -12.26 -4.41
N GLY A 175 4.37 -12.06 -4.06
CA GLY A 175 3.22 -12.81 -4.58
C GLY A 175 2.79 -12.39 -5.97
N GLU A 176 1.54 -12.71 -6.28
CA GLU A 176 0.85 -12.37 -7.52
C GLU A 176 0.84 -10.85 -7.76
N GLY A 177 0.98 -10.45 -9.02
CA GLY A 177 1.14 -9.03 -9.39
C GLY A 177 2.48 -8.39 -9.01
N ALA A 178 3.37 -9.10 -8.28
CA ALA A 178 4.74 -8.69 -7.95
C ALA A 178 4.89 -7.28 -7.32
N GLY A 179 3.82 -6.80 -6.66
CA GLY A 179 3.72 -5.47 -6.05
C GLY A 179 2.53 -4.64 -6.55
N ILE A 180 1.85 -5.06 -7.62
CA ILE A 180 0.67 -4.38 -8.17
C ILE A 180 -0.60 -5.24 -7.93
N PRO A 181 -1.51 -4.83 -7.02
CA PRO A 181 -2.60 -5.70 -6.53
C PRO A 181 -3.89 -5.77 -7.38
N LEU A 182 -3.83 -5.62 -8.71
CA LEU A 182 -5.03 -5.62 -9.54
C LEU A 182 -5.83 -6.93 -9.42
N PHE A 183 -5.14 -8.07 -9.31
CA PHE A 183 -5.77 -9.38 -9.16
C PHE A 183 -6.75 -9.46 -7.97
N MET A 184 -6.52 -8.70 -6.89
CA MET A 184 -7.44 -8.68 -5.74
C MET A 184 -8.78 -8.02 -6.11
N ALA A 185 -8.74 -6.94 -6.89
CA ALA A 185 -9.93 -6.27 -7.37
C ALA A 185 -10.67 -7.13 -8.41
N GLU A 186 -9.93 -7.78 -9.32
CA GLU A 186 -10.50 -8.72 -10.30
C GLU A 186 -11.23 -9.89 -9.60
N ARG A 187 -10.59 -10.52 -8.62
CA ARG A 187 -11.21 -11.59 -7.79
C ARG A 187 -12.43 -11.11 -7.01
N ALA A 188 -12.48 -9.83 -6.66
CA ALA A 188 -13.61 -9.22 -6.00
C ALA A 188 -14.78 -8.85 -6.94
N GLY A 189 -14.62 -9.08 -8.26
CA GLY A 189 -15.62 -8.86 -9.30
C GLY A 189 -15.53 -7.51 -10.01
N TYR A 190 -14.49 -6.71 -9.76
CA TYR A 190 -14.33 -5.40 -10.37
C TYR A 190 -13.69 -5.49 -11.76
N THR A 191 -14.20 -4.70 -12.69
CA THR A 191 -13.69 -4.62 -14.08
C THR A 191 -13.15 -3.24 -14.44
N ARG A 192 -13.30 -2.26 -13.55
CA ARG A 192 -12.73 -0.90 -13.64
C ARG A 192 -11.85 -0.60 -12.43
N PHE A 193 -10.74 0.10 -12.65
CA PHE A 193 -9.72 0.33 -11.63
C PHE A 193 -9.21 1.77 -11.63
N LEU A 194 -9.06 2.35 -10.46
CA LEU A 194 -8.20 3.50 -10.22
C LEU A 194 -6.94 2.99 -9.51
N LEU A 195 -5.85 2.84 -10.24
CA LEU A 195 -4.58 2.33 -9.72
C LEU A 195 -3.68 3.49 -9.32
N VAL A 196 -3.29 3.55 -8.05
CA VAL A 196 -2.26 4.45 -7.56
C VAL A 196 -0.90 3.75 -7.61
N ALA A 197 -0.07 4.13 -8.58
CA ALA A 197 1.26 3.58 -8.77
C ALA A 197 2.31 4.34 -7.96
N THR A 198 3.38 3.65 -7.58
CA THR A 198 4.56 4.25 -6.90
C THR A 198 5.72 4.52 -7.85
N ARG A 199 5.51 4.33 -9.15
CA ARG A 199 6.53 4.49 -10.19
C ARG A 199 6.03 5.42 -11.31
N PRO A 200 6.89 6.33 -11.81
CA PRO A 200 6.54 7.18 -12.94
C PRO A 200 6.23 6.40 -14.21
N ALA A 201 5.60 7.06 -15.18
CA ALA A 201 5.37 6.51 -16.50
C ALA A 201 6.68 6.06 -17.17
N GLY A 202 6.63 4.95 -17.91
CA GLY A 202 7.79 4.37 -18.59
C GLY A 202 8.71 3.51 -17.71
N TYR A 203 8.49 3.44 -16.39
CA TYR A 203 9.27 2.55 -15.54
C TYR A 203 9.10 1.08 -15.95
N ARG A 204 10.24 0.38 -16.07
CA ARG A 204 10.30 -1.08 -16.13
C ARG A 204 11.21 -1.59 -15.02
N LYS A 205 10.88 -2.75 -14.48
CA LYS A 205 11.67 -3.38 -13.44
C LYS A 205 12.83 -4.15 -14.08
N GLU A 206 14.04 -3.72 -13.78
CA GLU A 206 15.24 -4.39 -14.26
C GLU A 206 15.38 -5.80 -13.65
N PRO A 207 15.88 -6.78 -14.43
CA PRO A 207 16.29 -8.06 -13.90
C PRO A 207 17.34 -7.92 -12.80
N PRO A 208 17.38 -8.84 -11.81
CA PRO A 208 18.43 -8.81 -10.81
C PRO A 208 19.81 -8.96 -11.46
N SER A 209 20.77 -8.18 -10.97
CA SER A 209 22.18 -8.28 -11.35
C SER A 209 22.76 -9.66 -10.99
N ARG A 210 23.93 -10.01 -11.55
CA ARG A 210 24.61 -11.28 -11.21
C ARG A 210 24.84 -11.43 -9.70
N GLY A 211 25.30 -10.36 -9.04
CA GLY A 211 25.52 -10.36 -7.59
C GLY A 211 24.23 -10.55 -6.78
N GLU A 212 23.13 -9.91 -7.20
CA GLU A 212 21.82 -10.10 -6.55
C GLU A 212 21.27 -11.51 -6.77
N LYS A 213 21.45 -12.09 -7.95
CA LYS A 213 21.11 -13.49 -8.24
C LYS A 213 21.90 -14.43 -7.34
N ASP A 214 23.23 -14.28 -7.27
CA ASP A 214 24.09 -15.13 -6.45
C ASP A 214 23.75 -15.02 -4.96
N ALA A 215 23.48 -13.81 -4.46
CA ALA A 215 23.00 -13.60 -3.10
C ALA A 215 21.66 -14.32 -2.87
N THR A 216 20.70 -14.14 -3.78
CA THR A 216 19.37 -14.78 -3.69
C THR A 216 19.48 -16.32 -3.70
N LEU A 217 20.37 -16.89 -4.50
CA LEU A 217 20.62 -18.33 -4.55
C LEU A 217 21.24 -18.85 -3.24
N ARG A 218 22.17 -18.09 -2.64
CA ARG A 218 22.85 -18.46 -1.38
C ARG A 218 21.93 -18.32 -0.16
N PHE A 219 21.20 -17.22 -0.05
CA PHE A 219 20.31 -16.94 1.10
C PHE A 219 18.95 -17.64 0.99
N GLY A 220 18.51 -17.98 -0.22
CA GLY A 220 17.22 -18.62 -0.49
C GLY A 220 17.26 -20.15 -0.56
N SER A 221 18.35 -20.81 -0.14
CA SER A 221 18.47 -22.27 -0.19
C SER A 221 17.41 -22.97 0.66
N GLU A 222 17.10 -22.42 1.84
CA GLU A 222 16.09 -22.94 2.77
C GLU A 222 14.64 -22.54 2.40
N HIS A 223 14.48 -21.58 1.49
CA HIS A 223 13.18 -21.03 1.10
C HIS A 223 13.05 -20.95 -0.44
N PRO A 224 12.86 -22.10 -1.12
CA PRO A 224 12.87 -22.16 -2.59
C PRO A 224 11.80 -21.28 -3.25
N TYR A 225 10.62 -21.15 -2.63
CA TYR A 225 9.55 -20.30 -3.16
C TYR A 225 9.90 -18.80 -3.07
N VAL A 226 10.54 -18.37 -1.99
CA VAL A 226 11.02 -16.99 -1.84
C VAL A 226 12.10 -16.69 -2.88
N ARG A 227 13.03 -17.64 -3.06
CA ARG A 227 14.09 -17.55 -4.07
C ARG A 227 13.51 -17.37 -5.47
N GLU A 228 12.57 -18.22 -5.85
CA GLU A 228 11.90 -18.15 -7.16
C GLU A 228 11.14 -16.83 -7.34
N ALA A 229 10.39 -16.42 -6.32
CA ALA A 229 9.64 -15.17 -6.34
C ALA A 229 10.53 -13.94 -6.55
N LEU A 230 11.72 -13.92 -5.95
CA LEU A 230 12.71 -12.86 -6.10
C LEU A 230 13.36 -12.86 -7.49
N LEU A 231 13.76 -14.04 -7.99
CA LEU A 231 14.43 -14.17 -9.29
C LEU A 231 13.52 -13.78 -10.47
N THR A 232 12.23 -14.13 -10.38
CA THR A 232 11.24 -13.85 -11.43
C THR A 232 10.50 -12.53 -11.26
N ARG A 233 10.83 -11.74 -10.22
CA ARG A 233 10.04 -10.56 -9.84
C ARG A 233 9.96 -9.50 -10.95
N SER A 234 11.06 -9.27 -11.66
CA SER A 234 11.11 -8.29 -12.76
C SER A 234 10.17 -8.69 -13.90
N GLU A 235 10.20 -9.96 -14.29
CA GLU A 235 9.37 -10.51 -15.36
C GLU A 235 7.89 -10.41 -15.01
N ARG A 236 7.49 -10.86 -13.82
CA ARG A 236 6.09 -10.81 -13.36
C ARG A 236 5.57 -9.38 -13.23
N TYR A 237 6.37 -8.47 -12.65
CA TYR A 237 5.98 -7.07 -12.52
C TYR A 237 5.81 -6.39 -13.89
N ASN A 238 6.73 -6.66 -14.82
CA ASN A 238 6.68 -6.09 -16.16
C ASN A 238 5.50 -6.66 -16.99
N ALA A 239 5.19 -7.95 -16.84
CA ALA A 239 3.99 -8.54 -17.44
C ALA A 239 2.69 -7.90 -16.91
N GLU A 240 2.64 -7.57 -15.62
CA GLU A 240 1.49 -6.87 -15.04
C GLU A 240 1.38 -5.43 -15.55
N LEU A 241 2.50 -4.72 -15.73
CA LEU A 241 2.50 -3.42 -16.39
C LEU A 241 1.96 -3.49 -17.83
N ASP A 242 2.26 -4.56 -18.57
CA ASP A 242 1.77 -4.75 -19.95
C ASP A 242 0.24 -4.98 -19.96
N ARG A 243 -0.27 -5.78 -19.01
CA ARG A 243 -1.72 -5.95 -18.78
C ARG A 243 -2.40 -4.62 -18.45
N ILE A 244 -1.80 -3.82 -17.55
CA ILE A 244 -2.34 -2.52 -17.15
C ILE A 244 -2.37 -1.55 -18.32
N ALA A 245 -1.32 -1.49 -19.14
CA ALA A 245 -1.28 -0.65 -20.32
C ALA A 245 -2.38 -1.01 -21.35
N GLN A 246 -2.71 -2.30 -21.47
CA GLN A 246 -3.86 -2.74 -22.25
C GLN A 246 -5.18 -2.26 -21.63
N MET A 247 -5.35 -2.41 -20.31
CA MET A 247 -6.57 -1.95 -19.61
C MET A 247 -6.75 -0.42 -19.64
N GLU A 248 -5.67 0.36 -19.65
CA GLU A 248 -5.73 1.81 -19.87
C GLU A 248 -6.22 2.15 -21.28
N ARG A 249 -5.72 1.46 -22.32
CA ARG A 249 -6.20 1.63 -23.70
C ARG A 249 -7.67 1.26 -23.87
N GLU A 250 -8.15 0.31 -23.08
CA GLU A 250 -9.57 -0.09 -23.03
C GLU A 250 -10.44 0.87 -22.20
N GLY A 251 -9.86 1.89 -21.55
CA GLY A 251 -10.59 2.80 -20.65
C GLY A 251 -11.07 2.15 -19.35
N ARG A 252 -10.56 0.96 -19.02
CA ARG A 252 -10.93 0.19 -17.83
C ARG A 252 -10.05 0.51 -16.62
N CYS A 253 -8.82 0.94 -16.84
CA CYS A 253 -7.91 1.34 -15.77
C CYS A 253 -7.52 2.80 -15.96
N LEU A 254 -7.59 3.61 -14.90
CA LEU A 254 -6.88 4.87 -14.82
C LEU A 254 -5.73 4.69 -13.84
N VAL A 255 -4.49 4.82 -14.33
CA VAL A 255 -3.31 4.75 -13.46
C VAL A 255 -2.86 6.15 -13.09
N ILE A 256 -2.93 6.46 -11.80
CA ILE A 256 -2.32 7.64 -11.20
C ILE A 256 -0.84 7.33 -11.00
N ARG A 257 0.00 7.99 -11.80
CA ARG A 257 1.46 7.85 -11.73
C ARG A 257 2.08 9.13 -11.19
N PRO A 258 3.05 9.05 -10.28
CA PRO A 258 3.81 10.23 -9.88
C PRO A 258 4.56 10.80 -11.10
N ASP A 259 4.49 12.11 -11.31
CA ASP A 259 5.23 12.80 -12.39
C ASP A 259 6.74 12.53 -12.27
N MET A 260 7.21 12.49 -11.02
CA MET A 260 8.56 12.13 -10.64
C MET A 260 8.54 11.43 -9.29
N MET A 261 9.58 10.66 -8.99
CA MET A 261 9.72 9.99 -7.71
C MET A 261 11.04 10.42 -7.05
N PRO A 262 11.02 11.45 -6.16
CA PRO A 262 12.23 12.00 -5.57
C PRO A 262 12.84 11.11 -4.48
N VAL A 263 12.11 10.08 -4.03
CA VAL A 263 12.51 9.20 -2.93
C VAL A 263 12.62 7.75 -3.37
N LYS A 264 13.47 6.98 -2.68
CA LYS A 264 13.58 5.54 -2.84
C LYS A 264 12.62 4.85 -1.87
N SER A 265 12.37 3.56 -2.09
CA SER A 265 11.55 2.75 -1.17
C SER A 265 12.15 2.64 0.25
N THR A 266 13.44 2.98 0.41
CA THR A 266 14.20 2.94 1.66
C THR A 266 14.57 4.33 2.18
N THR A 267 14.04 5.41 1.60
CA THR A 267 14.32 6.77 2.07
C THR A 267 13.68 7.00 3.44
N LEU A 268 14.47 7.45 4.41
CA LEU A 268 14.01 7.75 5.78
C LEU A 268 14.14 9.23 6.15
N ASP A 269 14.73 10.05 5.28
CA ASP A 269 14.91 11.48 5.54
C ASP A 269 13.56 12.21 5.58
N PRO A 270 13.14 12.77 6.73
CA PRO A 270 11.81 13.38 6.87
C PRO A 270 11.59 14.57 5.93
N VAL A 271 12.65 15.33 5.64
CA VAL A 271 12.56 16.49 4.73
C VAL A 271 12.26 16.02 3.29
N ALA A 272 12.98 15.01 2.81
CA ALA A 272 12.72 14.42 1.50
C ALA A 272 11.33 13.78 1.41
N LEU A 273 10.86 13.10 2.47
CA LEU A 273 9.52 12.50 2.52
C LEU A 273 8.41 13.56 2.49
N LYS A 274 8.55 14.64 3.27
CA LYS A 274 7.64 15.79 3.23
C LYS A 274 7.64 16.48 1.86
N THR A 275 8.80 16.60 1.24
CA THR A 275 8.93 17.16 -0.11
C THR A 275 8.21 16.27 -1.13
N ALA A 276 8.37 14.95 -1.04
CA ALA A 276 7.67 14.00 -1.88
C ALA A 276 6.14 14.11 -1.73
N TYR A 277 5.64 14.24 -0.49
CA TYR A 277 4.21 14.44 -0.23
C TYR A 277 3.69 15.74 -0.86
N ALA A 278 4.40 16.86 -0.66
CA ALA A 278 3.99 18.15 -1.21
C ALA A 278 3.92 18.15 -2.74
N LEU A 279 4.87 17.48 -3.41
CA LEU A 279 4.82 17.27 -4.86
C LEU A 279 3.62 16.42 -5.28
N GLY A 280 3.32 15.35 -4.53
CA GLY A 280 2.13 14.53 -4.76
C GLY A 280 0.83 15.29 -4.56
N GLU A 281 0.76 16.19 -3.57
CA GLU A 281 -0.43 17.02 -3.32
C GLU A 281 -0.68 18.01 -4.46
N ALA A 282 0.39 18.66 -4.92
CA ALA A 282 0.32 19.56 -6.08
C ALA A 282 -0.15 18.82 -7.33
N GLN A 283 0.38 17.61 -7.58
CA GLN A 283 -0.06 16.77 -8.69
C GLN A 283 -1.53 16.35 -8.52
N ALA A 284 -1.91 15.84 -7.35
CA ALA A 284 -3.26 15.34 -7.10
C ALA A 284 -4.32 16.43 -7.33
N ARG A 285 -4.04 17.66 -6.86
CA ARG A 285 -4.91 18.81 -7.07
C ARG A 285 -5.06 19.17 -8.54
N ARG A 286 -3.95 19.16 -9.30
CA ARG A 286 -3.93 19.43 -10.74
C ARG A 286 -4.74 18.38 -11.52
N ASP A 287 -4.56 17.10 -11.18
CA ASP A 287 -5.10 15.97 -11.94
C ASP A 287 -6.52 15.56 -11.48
N MET A 288 -7.04 16.13 -10.38
CA MET A 288 -8.35 15.78 -9.82
C MET A 288 -9.52 15.84 -10.82
N PRO A 289 -9.63 16.85 -11.73
CA PRO A 289 -10.69 16.86 -12.73
C PRO A 289 -10.70 15.60 -13.60
N ARG A 290 -9.52 15.08 -13.98
CA ARG A 290 -9.38 13.84 -14.75
C ARG A 290 -9.83 12.61 -13.94
N TYR A 291 -9.57 12.60 -12.63
CA TYR A 291 -10.03 11.52 -11.75
C TYR A 291 -11.56 11.51 -11.67
N LYS A 292 -12.16 12.68 -11.46
CA LYS A 292 -13.62 12.86 -11.42
C LYS A 292 -14.29 12.51 -12.74
N GLU A 293 -13.72 12.92 -13.86
CA GLU A 293 -14.21 12.53 -15.19
C GLU A 293 -14.19 11.01 -15.38
N PHE A 294 -13.10 10.33 -15.00
CA PHE A 294 -13.03 8.87 -15.09
C PHE A 294 -14.03 8.15 -14.17
N LEU A 295 -14.26 8.68 -12.97
CA LEU A 295 -15.11 8.04 -11.96
C LEU A 295 -16.60 8.33 -12.16
N PHE A 296 -16.95 9.55 -12.53
CA PHE A 296 -18.32 10.06 -12.53
C PHE A 296 -18.80 10.56 -13.90
N GLY A 297 -17.90 10.69 -14.89
CA GLY A 297 -18.23 11.27 -16.19
C GLY A 297 -18.40 12.79 -16.19
N ASP A 298 -18.11 13.46 -15.07
CA ASP A 298 -18.19 14.92 -14.91
C ASP A 298 -16.97 15.45 -14.15
N PRO A 299 -16.10 16.27 -14.77
CA PRO A 299 -14.94 16.87 -14.10
C PRO A 299 -15.34 17.89 -13.02
N ASN A 300 -16.55 18.45 -13.09
CA ASN A 300 -17.08 19.41 -12.12
C ASN A 300 -17.91 18.75 -11.01
N TRP A 301 -17.83 17.42 -10.89
CA TRP A 301 -18.53 16.68 -9.86
C TRP A 301 -18.31 17.29 -8.48
N LYS A 302 -19.41 17.41 -7.75
CA LYS A 302 -19.46 17.85 -6.35
C LYS A 302 -19.91 16.68 -5.51
N ALA A 303 -19.24 16.50 -4.38
CA ALA A 303 -19.69 15.55 -3.37
C ALA A 303 -21.16 15.84 -3.02
N PRO A 304 -22.00 14.80 -2.84
CA PRO A 304 -23.28 14.97 -2.17
C PRO A 304 -23.00 15.73 -0.87
N GLN A 305 -23.66 16.88 -0.68
CA GLN A 305 -23.62 17.53 0.62
C GLN A 305 -24.28 16.54 1.58
N ASP A 306 -23.56 16.11 2.62
CA ASP A 306 -24.21 15.47 3.75
C ASP A 306 -25.29 16.45 4.22
N GLU A 307 -26.55 16.16 3.91
CA GLU A 307 -27.70 16.78 4.54
C GLU A 307 -27.64 16.37 6.02
N ARG A 308 -26.84 17.11 6.79
CA ARG A 308 -26.79 17.05 8.25
C ARG A 308 -27.91 17.88 8.84
#